data_AF-A0A6B3FDH7-F1
#
_entry.id   AF-A0A6B3FDH7-F1
#
_cell.length_a   1.000
_cell.length_b   1.000
_cell.length_c   1.000
_cell.angle_alpha   90.00
_cell.angle_beta   90.00
_cell.angle_gamma   90.00
#
_symmetry.space_group_name_H-M   'P 1'
#
loop_
_entity.id
_entity.type
_entity.pdbx_description
1 polymer ?
#
loop_
_entity_poly.entity_id
_entity_poly.type
_entity_poly.pdbx_seq_one_letter_code
_entity_poly.pdbx_strand_id
1 'polypeptide(L)'
;ETRIAGDVATPRENNLAHYRHLANGKRNWWLGLELGDRWTDEQDVLAVMAERCGVNDDPGHRQGQDTIDPDLTLAGLDRMAARLREAAEAGERVLVATGHPGALLDLHRRTAQAL
;
A
#
# COMPACT_ATOMS: atom_id res chain seq x y z
N GLU A 1 14.94 -3.20 -15.18
CA GLU A 1 14.08 -1.99 -15.13
C GLU A 1 13.08 -2.23 -14.01
N THR A 2 12.96 -1.34 -13.03
CA THR A 2 12.03 -1.49 -11.91
C THR A 2 10.81 -0.60 -12.13
N ARG A 3 9.61 -1.16 -12.00
CA ARG A 3 8.35 -0.47 -12.28
C ARG A 3 7.56 -0.20 -11.00
N ILE A 4 6.51 0.62 -11.09
CA ILE A 4 5.56 0.85 -10.00
C ILE A 4 4.62 -0.35 -9.77
N ALA A 5 4.42 -1.17 -10.80
CA ALA A 5 3.70 -2.45 -10.81
C ALA A 5 4.30 -3.38 -11.87
N GLY A 6 4.04 -4.69 -11.78
CA GLY A 6 4.84 -5.75 -12.39
C GLY A 6 6.00 -6.13 -11.48
N ASP A 7 7.18 -6.40 -12.05
CA ASP A 7 8.41 -6.61 -11.28
C ASP A 7 8.84 -5.30 -10.61
N VAL A 8 8.65 -5.22 -9.29
CA VAL A 8 8.97 -4.03 -8.48
C VAL A 8 10.41 -4.04 -7.99
N ALA A 9 10.96 -2.94 -7.48
CA ALA A 9 12.35 -2.96 -6.98
C ALA A 9 12.53 -3.75 -5.67
N THR A 10 11.45 -3.90 -4.91
CA THR A 10 11.49 -4.46 -3.55
C THR A 10 11.47 -6.00 -3.60
N PRO A 11 12.43 -6.68 -2.97
CA PRO A 11 12.47 -8.14 -2.98
C PRO A 11 11.46 -8.74 -1.98
N ARG A 12 11.07 -9.99 -2.22
CA ARG A 12 10.05 -10.73 -1.47
C ARG A 12 10.37 -10.82 0.03
N GLU A 13 11.63 -11.06 0.38
CA GLU A 13 12.12 -11.16 1.76
C GLU A 13 11.83 -9.87 2.54
N ASN A 14 12.02 -8.72 1.88
CA ASN A 14 11.79 -7.42 2.48
C ASN A 14 10.30 -7.18 2.71
N ASN A 15 9.45 -7.52 1.74
CA ASN A 15 7.99 -7.41 1.89
C ASN A 15 7.47 -8.29 3.03
N LEU A 16 7.89 -9.56 3.09
CA LEU A 16 7.50 -10.45 4.21
C LEU A 16 7.99 -9.92 5.57
N ALA A 17 9.20 -9.36 5.64
CA ALA A 17 9.69 -8.73 6.86
C ALA A 17 8.81 -7.54 7.30
N HIS A 18 8.36 -6.71 6.35
CA HIS A 18 7.45 -5.61 6.62
C HIS A 18 6.08 -6.12 7.09
N TYR A 19 5.52 -7.15 6.45
CA TYR A 19 4.25 -7.78 6.83
C TYR A 19 4.33 -8.31 8.27
N ARG A 20 5.42 -8.99 8.61
CA ARG A 20 5.68 -9.45 9.98
C ARG A 20 5.77 -8.30 10.98
N HIS A 21 6.42 -7.20 10.62
CA HIS A 21 6.52 -6.04 11.52
C HIS A 21 5.18 -5.35 11.74
N LEU A 22 4.36 -5.26 10.69
CA LEU A 22 3.00 -4.75 10.73
C LEU A 22 2.12 -5.60 11.66
N ALA A 23 2.09 -6.92 11.46
CA ALA A 23 1.29 -7.87 12.25
C ALA A 23 1.70 -7.90 13.74
N ASN A 24 3.00 -7.82 14.04
CA ASN A 24 3.50 -7.80 15.42
C ASN A 24 3.37 -6.43 16.13
N GLY A 25 2.57 -5.51 15.60
CA GLY A 25 2.28 -4.25 16.29
C GLY A 25 3.43 -3.25 16.35
N LYS A 26 4.46 -3.37 15.50
CA LYS A 26 5.56 -2.38 15.51
C LYS A 26 5.05 -1.04 14.96
N ARG A 27 4.83 -0.08 15.85
CA ARG A 27 4.14 1.19 15.53
C ARG A 27 4.71 1.96 14.34
N ASN A 28 6.03 1.96 14.13
CA ASN A 28 6.65 2.62 12.97
C ASN A 28 6.21 2.04 11.61
N TRP A 29 5.69 0.81 11.61
CA TRP A 29 5.20 0.10 10.43
C TRP A 29 3.70 0.29 10.20
N TRP A 30 2.97 0.86 11.17
CA TRP A 30 1.52 1.09 11.06
C TRP A 30 1.18 2.36 10.26
N LEU A 31 2.18 3.10 9.78
CA LEU A 31 2.01 4.27 8.92
C LEU A 31 1.07 5.33 9.53
N GLY A 32 1.06 5.43 10.87
CA GLY A 32 0.19 6.36 11.61
C GLY A 32 -1.28 5.92 11.74
N LEU A 33 -1.62 4.70 11.31
CA LEU A 33 -2.95 4.12 11.47
C LEU A 33 -3.06 3.35 12.80
N GLU A 34 -4.29 3.19 13.29
CA GLU A 34 -4.63 2.27 14.37
C GLU A 34 -5.23 1.00 13.78
N LEU A 35 -4.50 -0.10 13.84
CA LEU A 35 -4.89 -1.36 13.19
C LEU A 35 -5.44 -2.42 14.16
N GLY A 36 -5.35 -2.17 15.47
CA GLY A 36 -5.84 -3.05 16.52
C GLY A 36 -5.25 -4.46 16.43
N ASP A 37 -6.04 -5.46 16.81
CA ASP A 37 -5.65 -6.88 16.82
C ASP A 37 -6.11 -7.61 15.55
N ARG A 38 -6.19 -6.90 14.42
CA ARG A 38 -6.73 -7.42 13.16
C ARG A 38 -5.95 -8.62 12.61
N TRP A 39 -4.65 -8.67 12.87
CA TRP A 39 -3.74 -9.66 12.31
C TRP A 39 -2.90 -10.30 13.41
N THR A 40 -2.71 -11.62 13.28
CA THR A 40 -1.93 -12.44 14.21
C THR A 40 -0.53 -12.70 13.70
N ASP A 41 -0.34 -12.81 12.39
CA ASP A 41 0.97 -13.01 11.78
C ASP A 41 1.11 -12.40 10.37
N GLU A 42 2.25 -12.66 9.71
CA GLU A 42 2.55 -12.14 8.37
C GLU A 42 1.66 -12.74 7.27
N GLN A 43 1.05 -13.91 7.47
CA GLN A 43 0.17 -14.56 6.50
C GLN A 43 -1.17 -13.83 6.42
N ASP A 44 -1.67 -13.31 7.54
CA ASP A 44 -2.89 -12.49 7.54
C ASP A 44 -2.70 -11.20 6.71
N VAL A 45 -1.52 -10.61 6.78
CA VAL A 45 -1.14 -9.44 5.96
C VAL A 45 -0.93 -9.87 4.51
N LEU A 46 -0.25 -11.00 4.26
CA LEU A 46 -0.03 -11.55 2.91
C LEU A 46 -1.37 -11.77 2.19
N ALA A 47 -2.38 -12.31 2.87
CA ALA A 47 -3.70 -12.50 2.29
C ALA A 47 -4.32 -11.19 1.80
N VAL A 48 -4.17 -10.10 2.57
CA VAL A 48 -4.63 -8.76 2.15
C VAL A 48 -3.82 -8.24 0.96
N MET A 49 -2.51 -8.47 0.95
CA MET A 49 -1.64 -8.03 -0.13
C MET A 49 -1.89 -8.83 -1.42
N ALA A 50 -2.21 -10.12 -1.32
CA ALA A 50 -2.63 -10.94 -2.44
C ALA A 50 -3.97 -10.44 -3.01
N GLU A 51 -4.96 -10.20 -2.15
CA GLU A 51 -6.27 -9.68 -2.56
C GLU A 51 -6.17 -8.29 -3.21
N ARG A 52 -5.39 -7.37 -2.62
CA ARG A 52 -5.41 -5.95 -2.98
C ARG A 52 -4.32 -5.53 -3.96
N CYS A 53 -3.21 -6.24 -3.97
CA CYS A 53 -2.03 -5.92 -4.78
C CYS A 53 -1.64 -7.06 -5.72
N GLY A 54 -2.24 -8.24 -5.62
CA GLY A 54 -1.95 -9.38 -6.50
C GLY A 54 -0.54 -9.93 -6.36
N VAL A 55 0.06 -9.81 -5.17
CA VAL A 55 1.34 -10.48 -4.88
C VAL A 55 1.15 -12.00 -4.87
N ASN A 56 2.20 -12.78 -5.14
CA ASN A 56 2.15 -14.24 -5.03
C ASN A 56 1.79 -14.65 -3.59
N ASP A 57 0.72 -15.42 -3.45
CA ASP A 57 0.10 -15.85 -2.18
C ASP A 57 0.69 -17.14 -1.60
N ASP A 58 1.60 -17.82 -2.32
CA ASP A 58 2.28 -19.02 -1.84
C ASP A 58 3.17 -18.70 -0.62
N PRO A 59 2.87 -19.26 0.58
CA PRO A 59 3.70 -19.07 1.77
C PRO A 59 5.12 -19.64 1.61
N GLY A 60 5.32 -20.57 0.68
CA GLY A 60 6.61 -21.14 0.30
C GLY A 60 7.47 -20.20 -0.54
N HIS A 61 6.88 -19.20 -1.20
CA HIS A 61 7.61 -18.20 -1.97
C HIS A 61 8.20 -17.11 -1.06
N ARG A 62 9.38 -17.41 -0.51
CA ARG A 62 10.01 -16.59 0.55
C ARG A 62 11.15 -15.68 0.07
N GLN A 63 11.65 -15.87 -1.15
CA GLN A 63 12.85 -15.19 -1.63
C GLN A 63 12.75 -14.78 -3.11
N GLY A 64 13.49 -13.74 -3.48
CA GLY A 64 13.63 -13.28 -4.87
C GLY A 64 12.81 -12.04 -5.21
N GLN A 65 12.54 -11.88 -6.50
CA GLN A 65 11.80 -10.73 -7.03
C GLN A 65 10.32 -10.84 -6.65
N ASP A 66 9.74 -9.77 -6.08
CA ASP A 66 8.31 -9.68 -5.86
C ASP A 66 7.59 -8.94 -7.00
N THR A 67 6.28 -9.12 -7.06
CA THR A 67 5.43 -8.54 -8.12
C THR A 67 4.21 -7.85 -7.54
N ILE A 68 3.75 -6.78 -8.19
CA ILE A 68 2.44 -6.17 -7.94
C ILE A 68 1.62 -6.27 -9.22
N ASP A 69 0.37 -6.69 -9.14
CA ASP A 69 -0.52 -6.81 -10.29
C ASP A 69 -0.84 -5.41 -10.89
N PRO A 70 -0.52 -5.16 -12.18
CA PRO A 70 -0.80 -3.88 -12.82
C PRO A 70 -2.30 -3.55 -12.95
N ASP A 71 -3.15 -4.53 -13.18
CA ASP A 71 -4.59 -4.32 -13.37
C ASP A 71 -5.26 -4.01 -12.03
N LEU A 72 -4.87 -4.69 -10.95
CA LEU A 72 -5.31 -4.35 -9.59
C LEU A 72 -4.80 -2.96 -9.16
N THR A 73 -3.61 -2.57 -9.62
CA THR A 73 -3.07 -1.22 -9.38
C THR A 73 -3.95 -0.16 -10.05
N LEU A 74 -4.28 -0.33 -11.34
CA LEU A 74 -5.16 0.58 -12.06
C LEU A 74 -6.55 0.66 -11.42
N ALA A 75 -7.15 -0.49 -11.09
CA ALA A 75 -8.43 -0.54 -10.39
C ALA A 75 -8.37 0.14 -9.01
N GLY A 76 -7.24 0.04 -8.30
CA GLY A 76 -6.99 0.75 -7.04
C GLY A 76 -6.96 2.27 -7.20
N LEU A 77 -6.31 2.75 -8.27
CA LEU A 77 -6.28 4.19 -8.61
C LEU A 77 -7.68 4.72 -8.93
N ASP A 78 -8.49 3.96 -9.67
CA ASP A 78 -9.88 4.34 -9.97
C ASP A 78 -10.74 4.44 -8.70
N ARG A 79 -10.60 3.48 -7.78
CA ARG A 79 -11.30 3.53 -6.47
C ARG A 79 -10.87 4.74 -5.64
N MET A 80 -9.57 5.04 -5.61
CA MET A 80 -9.05 6.21 -4.90
C MET A 80 -9.59 7.51 -5.52
N ALA A 81 -9.59 7.62 -6.85
CA ALA A 81 -10.13 8.79 -7.55
C ALA A 81 -11.62 9.00 -7.23
N ALA A 82 -12.42 7.93 -7.16
CA ALA A 82 -13.81 8.01 -6.74
C ALA A 82 -13.95 8.51 -5.29
N ARG A 83 -13.19 7.93 -4.36
CA ARG A 83 -13.26 8.31 -2.94
C ARG A 83 -12.82 9.75 -2.67
N LEU A 84 -11.82 10.23 -3.40
CA LEU A 84 -11.35 11.62 -3.31
C LEU A 84 -12.38 12.61 -3.88
N ARG A 85 -13.07 12.24 -4.96
CA ARG A 85 -14.17 13.05 -5.50
C ARG A 85 -15.31 13.19 -4.49
N GLU A 86 -15.72 12.09 -3.86
CA GLU A 86 -16.72 12.11 -2.79
C GLU A 86 -16.29 13.01 -1.63
N ALA A 87 -15.01 12.95 -1.22
CA ALA A 87 -14.46 13.80 -0.16
C ALA A 87 -14.55 15.29 -0.51
N ALA A 88 -14.18 15.64 -1.75
CA ALA A 88 -14.22 17.02 -2.23
C ALA A 88 -15.67 17.55 -2.31
N GLU A 89 -16.59 16.74 -2.87
CA GLU A 89 -18.00 17.10 -2.99
C GLU A 89 -18.67 17.29 -1.60
N ALA A 90 -18.29 16.47 -0.63
CA ALA A 90 -18.82 16.55 0.74
C ALA A 90 -18.05 17.52 1.65
N GLY A 91 -16.94 18.12 1.20
CA GLY A 91 -16.10 19.02 2.01
C GLY A 91 -15.48 18.32 3.23
N GLU A 92 -15.08 17.06 3.07
CA GLU A 92 -14.52 16.25 4.16
C GLU A 92 -13.13 16.75 4.60
N ARG A 93 -12.78 16.46 5.85
CA ARG A 93 -11.42 16.71 6.35
C ARG A 93 -10.49 15.62 5.86
N VAL A 94 -9.52 15.97 5.01
CA VAL A 94 -8.55 15.03 4.46
C VAL A 94 -7.13 15.38 4.92
N LEU A 95 -6.42 14.39 5.45
CA LEU A 95 -4.98 14.47 5.71
C LEU A 95 -4.21 13.91 4.51
N VAL A 96 -3.32 14.72 3.93
CA VAL A 96 -2.44 14.28 2.84
C VAL A 96 -1.00 14.20 3.37
N ALA A 97 -0.38 13.04 3.26
CA ALA A 97 0.98 12.78 3.72
C ALA A 97 1.72 11.87 2.74
N THR A 98 3.05 11.98 2.68
CA THR A 98 3.90 11.12 1.84
C THR A 98 5.19 10.73 2.55
N GLY A 99 5.58 9.45 2.44
CA GLY A 99 6.90 8.98 2.81
C GLY A 99 7.97 9.19 1.73
N HIS A 100 7.58 9.67 0.54
CA HIS A 100 8.45 9.84 -0.62
C HIS A 100 8.45 11.30 -1.11
N PRO A 101 8.98 12.24 -0.30
CA PRO A 101 8.90 13.67 -0.60
C PRO A 101 9.60 14.07 -1.91
N GLY A 102 10.59 13.29 -2.38
CA GLY A 102 11.24 13.57 -3.67
C GLY A 102 10.36 13.25 -4.88
N ALA A 103 9.67 12.10 -4.86
CA ALA A 103 8.96 11.60 -6.04
C ALA A 103 7.47 11.95 -6.06
N LEU A 104 6.84 12.11 -4.90
CA LEU A 104 5.38 12.21 -4.79
C LEU A 104 4.86 13.54 -4.25
N LEU A 105 5.71 14.44 -3.76
CA LEU A 105 5.26 15.66 -3.09
C LEU A 105 4.38 16.54 -3.97
N ASP A 106 4.74 16.74 -5.23
CA ASP A 106 3.95 17.55 -6.16
C ASP A 106 2.59 16.92 -6.49
N LEU A 107 2.52 15.59 -6.57
CA LEU A 107 1.26 14.87 -6.75
C LEU A 107 0.35 15.12 -5.54
N HIS A 108 0.85 14.88 -4.33
CA HIS A 108 0.10 15.11 -3.10
C HIS A 108 -0.34 16.57 -2.95
N ARG A 109 0.52 17.54 -3.30
CA ARG A 109 0.18 18.96 -3.27
C ARG A 109 -0.97 19.30 -4.22
N ARG A 110 -0.96 18.77 -5.44
CA ARG A 110 -2.04 19.00 -6.42
C ARG A 110 -3.35 18.35 -5.97
N THR A 111 -3.29 17.13 -5.43
CA THR A 111 -4.48 16.46 -4.87
C THR A 111 -5.06 17.27 -3.71
N ALA A 112 -4.23 17.75 -2.79
CA ALA A 112 -4.68 18.57 -1.66
C ALA A 112 -5.29 19.92 -2.07
N GLN A 113 -4.92 20.46 -3.23
CA GLN A 113 -5.51 21.69 -3.78
C GLN A 113 -6.87 21.46 -4.45
N ALA A 114 -7.14 20.21 -4.86
CA ALA A 114 -8.38 19.82 -5.54
C ALA A 114 -9.44 19.25 -4.59
N LEU A 115 -9.05 18.91 -3.36
CA LEU A 115 -9.92 18.54 -2.24
C LEU A 115 -10.42 19.79 -1.53
#